data_AF-A0A9W9JNI5-F1
#
_entry.id   AF-A0A9W9JNI5-F1
#
_cell.length_a   1.000
_cell.length_b   1.000
_cell.length_c   1.000
_cell.angle_alpha   90.00
_cell.angle_beta   90.00
_cell.angle_gamma   90.00
#
_symmetry.space_group_name_H-M   'P 1'
#
loop_
_entity.id
_entity.type
_entity.pdbx_description
1 polymer ?
#
loop_
_entity_poly.entity_id
_entity_poly.type
_entity_poly.pdbx_seq_one_letter_code
_entity_poly.pdbx_strand_id
1 'polypeptide(L)'
;MGGCHLVSRHWPVPLLWGSPSRIKPYNTTLVSLGTTLIWLRWFRFNGGSALNASVRAMLAAFNTNTTAYMGVIGGVLVDYIKPRGKFSIVGGCGGAITGLVGIMPAAGFISVWLTTIIGTLIGFLTSIWLHIDEGIDIFKLHGIGGMGGFLT
;
A
#
# COMPACT_ATOMS: atom_id res chain seq x y z
N MET A 1 -35.65 -8.55 -19.44
CA MET A 1 -34.99 -7.51 -18.63
C MET A 1 -33.64 -8.06 -18.18
N GLY A 2 -32.52 -8.01 -18.89
CA GLY A 2 -32.11 -7.17 -20.01
C GLY A 2 -30.81 -6.44 -19.67
N GLY A 3 -29.65 -7.09 -19.84
CA GLY A 3 -28.47 -6.45 -20.44
C GLY A 3 -27.58 -5.50 -19.63
N CYS A 4 -27.09 -5.86 -18.43
CA CYS A 4 -26.13 -4.99 -17.70
C CYS A 4 -24.83 -5.71 -17.26
N HIS A 5 -24.26 -6.60 -18.08
CA HIS A 5 -23.08 -7.40 -17.69
C HIS A 5 -21.86 -7.34 -18.61
N LEU A 6 -21.83 -6.55 -19.71
CA LEU A 6 -20.76 -6.71 -20.70
C LEU A 6 -20.13 -5.43 -21.29
N VAL A 7 -20.47 -4.22 -20.81
CA VAL A 7 -20.00 -2.97 -21.45
C VAL A 7 -19.41 -1.97 -20.44
N SER A 8 -18.26 -2.28 -19.85
CA SER A 8 -17.42 -1.25 -19.20
C SER A 8 -15.90 -1.49 -19.30
N ARG A 9 -15.47 -2.51 -20.06
CA ARG A 9 -14.06 -2.93 -20.19
C ARG A 9 -13.20 -2.09 -21.14
N HIS A 10 -13.60 -0.86 -21.46
CA HIS A 10 -12.82 0.04 -22.30
C HIS A 10 -12.85 1.44 -21.70
N TRP A 11 -11.78 1.77 -20.96
CA TRP A 11 -11.55 3.10 -20.37
C TRP A 11 -11.75 4.21 -21.40
N PRO A 12 -12.41 5.33 -21.00
CA PRO A 12 -11.65 6.47 -20.51
C PRO A 12 -12.33 7.14 -19.29
N VAL A 13 -11.54 7.49 -18.27
CA VAL A 13 -12.02 8.16 -17.04
C VAL A 13 -12.75 9.46 -17.44
N PRO A 14 -13.99 9.75 -16.95
CA PRO A 14 -14.15 10.32 -15.60
C PRO A 14 -15.49 9.96 -14.92
N LEU A 15 -15.46 9.14 -13.85
CA LEU A 15 -16.59 8.94 -12.92
C LEU A 15 -16.22 9.54 -11.56
N LEU A 16 -16.53 10.82 -11.41
CA LEU A 16 -16.39 11.64 -10.21
C LEU A 16 -17.31 11.16 -9.08
N TRP A 17 -16.97 10.04 -8.42
CA TRP A 17 -17.57 9.55 -7.16
C TRP A 17 -18.71 8.51 -7.23
N GLY A 18 -18.34 7.24 -7.42
CA GLY A 18 -19.09 6.06 -6.94
C GLY A 18 -19.61 5.14 -8.06
N SER A 19 -19.64 3.81 -7.95
CA SER A 19 -19.06 2.82 -7.03
C SER A 19 -19.11 1.48 -7.79
N PRO A 20 -18.10 0.59 -7.74
CA PRO A 20 -18.38 -0.79 -7.39
C PRO A 20 -18.41 -0.82 -5.86
N SER A 21 -19.43 -1.45 -5.26
CA SER A 21 -19.66 -1.50 -3.81
C SER A 21 -18.37 -1.51 -2.99
N ARG A 22 -18.00 -0.37 -2.39
CA ARG A 22 -16.94 -0.34 -1.38
C ARG A 22 -17.49 -1.16 -0.22
N ILE A 23 -17.04 -2.40 -0.06
CA ILE A 23 -17.53 -3.26 1.02
C ILE A 23 -17.07 -2.56 2.28
N LYS A 24 -18.03 -1.96 3.01
CA LYS A 24 -17.70 -1.33 4.27
C LYS A 24 -17.20 -2.45 5.16
N PRO A 25 -15.96 -2.40 5.67
CA PRO A 25 -15.42 -3.49 6.46
C PRO A 25 -16.35 -3.70 7.64
N TYR A 26 -16.73 -4.97 7.85
CA TYR A 26 -17.59 -5.36 8.97
C TYR A 26 -17.00 -4.87 10.31
N ASN A 27 -15.66 -4.88 10.40
CA ASN A 27 -14.93 -4.40 11.56
C ASN A 27 -13.58 -3.78 11.14
N THR A 28 -13.46 -2.46 11.26
CA THR A 28 -12.23 -1.71 10.97
C THR A 28 -11.08 -2.03 11.93
N THR A 29 -11.39 -2.44 13.17
CA THR A 29 -10.39 -2.84 14.17
C THR A 29 -9.73 -4.17 13.79
N LEU A 30 -10.48 -5.09 13.17
CA LEU A 30 -9.91 -6.33 12.68
C LEU A 30 -8.94 -6.08 11.52
N VAL A 31 -9.26 -5.13 10.64
CA VAL A 31 -8.38 -4.72 9.53
C VAL A 31 -7.09 -4.10 10.04
N SER A 32 -7.16 -3.20 11.03
CA SER A 32 -5.95 -2.61 11.62
C SER A 32 -5.11 -3.65 12.36
N LEU A 33 -5.74 -4.56 13.12
CA LEU A 33 -5.03 -5.66 13.78
C LEU A 33 -4.31 -6.57 12.78
N GLY A 34 -5.00 -6.97 11.70
CA GLY A 34 -4.40 -7.75 10.61
C GLY A 34 -3.21 -7.03 9.98
N THR A 35 -3.34 -5.72 9.76
CA THR A 35 -2.26 -4.88 9.22
C THR A 35 -1.05 -4.84 10.16
N THR A 36 -1.26 -4.71 11.47
CA THR A 36 -0.16 -4.72 12.45
C THR A 36 0.56 -6.07 12.48
N LEU A 37 -0.17 -7.19 12.41
CA LEU A 37 0.43 -8.53 12.35
C LEU A 37 1.24 -8.74 11.06
N ILE A 38 0.73 -8.25 9.93
CA ILE A 38 1.44 -8.24 8.64
C ILE A 38 2.72 -7.41 8.75
N TRP A 39 2.65 -6.22 9.31
CA TRP A 39 3.81 -5.35 9.50
C TRP A 39 4.91 -6.04 10.32
N LEU A 40 4.56 -6.64 11.46
CA LEU A 40 5.52 -7.36 12.31
C LEU A 40 6.19 -8.52 11.55
N ARG A 41 5.43 -9.23 10.70
CA ARG A 41 5.98 -10.29 9.84
C ARG A 41 6.99 -9.73 8.83
N TRP A 42 6.69 -8.59 8.19
CA TRP A 42 7.58 -7.95 7.23
C TRP A 42 8.87 -7.42 7.87
N PHE A 43 8.82 -6.92 9.10
CA PHE A 43 10.02 -6.52 9.84
C PHE A 43 11.01 -7.67 9.99
N ARG A 44 10.50 -8.86 10.36
CA ARG A 44 11.30 -10.09 10.45
C ARG A 44 11.73 -10.60 9.07
N PHE A 45 10.86 -10.51 8.06
CA PHE A 45 11.17 -11.00 6.72
C PHE A 45 12.31 -10.19 6.06
N ASN A 46 12.21 -8.86 6.08
CA ASN A 46 13.20 -7.97 5.48
C ASN A 46 14.49 -7.90 6.31
N GLY A 47 14.40 -7.81 7.64
CA GLY A 47 15.56 -7.83 8.52
C GLY A 47 16.25 -9.20 8.58
N GLY A 48 15.48 -10.28 8.53
CA GLY A 48 15.98 -11.66 8.58
C GLY A 48 16.58 -12.18 7.28
N SER A 49 16.28 -11.54 6.14
CA SER A 49 16.86 -11.90 4.83
C SER A 49 18.38 -11.78 4.77
N ALA A 50 18.99 -11.07 5.73
CA ALA A 50 20.45 -11.00 5.84
C ALA A 50 21.10 -12.27 6.42
N LEU A 51 20.31 -13.18 7.04
CA LEU A 51 20.74 -14.42 7.70
C LEU A 51 21.84 -14.24 8.77
N ASN A 52 22.11 -13.00 9.16
CA ASN A 52 23.09 -12.59 10.15
C ASN A 52 22.61 -11.32 10.88
N ALA A 53 23.12 -11.09 12.09
CA ALA A 53 22.87 -9.85 12.84
C ALA A 53 23.87 -8.76 12.40
N SER A 54 23.81 -8.37 11.13
CA SER A 54 24.68 -7.33 10.56
C SER A 54 24.01 -5.95 10.56
N VAL A 55 24.81 -4.90 10.35
CA VAL A 55 24.31 -3.53 10.15
C VAL A 55 23.30 -3.47 9.00
N ARG A 56 23.45 -4.31 7.97
CA ARG A 56 22.50 -4.42 6.86
C ARG A 56 21.14 -4.97 7.29
N ALA A 57 21.11 -5.91 8.23
CA ALA A 57 19.86 -6.43 8.79
C ALA A 57 19.09 -5.34 9.55
N MET A 58 19.81 -4.54 10.35
CA MET A 58 19.22 -3.40 11.07
C MET A 58 18.72 -2.32 10.10
N LEU A 59 19.50 -2.01 9.07
CA LEU A 59 19.13 -1.05 8.03
C LEU A 59 17.86 -1.51 7.30
N ALA A 60 17.78 -2.79 6.91
CA ALA A 60 16.59 -3.36 6.27
C ALA A 60 15.35 -3.29 7.17
N ALA A 61 15.50 -3.57 8.46
CA ALA A 61 14.42 -3.47 9.42
C ALA A 61 13.95 -2.01 9.61
N PHE A 62 14.88 -1.06 9.68
CA PHE A 62 14.58 0.37 9.80
C PHE A 62 13.88 0.92 8.55
N ASN A 63 14.44 0.64 7.36
CA ASN A 63 13.87 1.03 6.08
C ASN A 63 12.45 0.47 5.88
N THR A 64 12.20 -0.75 6.33
CA THR A 64 10.87 -1.36 6.28
C THR A 64 9.87 -0.61 7.14
N ASN A 65 10.27 -0.24 8.35
CA ASN A 65 9.44 0.52 9.29
C ASN A 65 9.15 1.93 8.75
N THR A 66 10.18 2.65 8.30
CA THR A 66 10.04 4.00 7.73
C THR A 66 9.15 4.03 6.49
N THR A 67 9.31 3.07 5.58
CA THR A 67 8.49 3.03 4.35
C THR A 67 7.03 2.75 4.66
N ALA A 68 6.74 1.86 5.62
CA ALA A 68 5.38 1.57 6.04
C ALA A 68 4.67 2.78 6.65
N TYR A 69 5.35 3.54 7.52
CA TYR A 69 4.80 4.79 8.06
C TYR A 69 4.52 5.83 6.96
N MET A 70 5.46 5.99 6.02
CA MET A 70 5.27 6.93 4.91
C MET A 70 4.19 6.47 3.93
N GLY A 71 4.02 5.16 3.75
CA GLY A 71 2.90 4.57 3.01
C GLY A 71 1.55 4.88 3.65
N VAL A 72 1.44 4.80 4.98
CA VAL A 72 0.23 5.25 5.71
C VAL A 72 -0.04 6.72 5.43
N ILE A 73 0.97 7.59 5.55
CA ILE A 73 0.81 9.03 5.34
C ILE A 73 0.34 9.31 3.91
N GLY A 74 0.99 8.72 2.90
CA GLY A 74 0.59 8.88 1.50
C GLY A 74 -0.83 8.39 1.23
N GLY A 75 -1.19 7.24 1.82
CA GLY A 75 -2.53 6.66 1.65
C GLY A 75 -3.63 7.48 2.31
N VAL A 76 -3.37 8.00 3.52
CA VAL A 76 -4.29 8.85 4.28
C VAL A 76 -4.42 10.24 3.65
N LEU A 77 -3.34 10.79 3.10
CA LEU A 77 -3.33 12.09 2.43
C LEU A 77 -4.26 12.11 1.21
N VAL A 78 -4.26 11.03 0.42
CA VAL A 78 -5.18 10.88 -0.72
C VAL A 78 -6.63 10.82 -0.25
N ASP A 79 -6.91 10.13 0.86
CA ASP A 79 -8.26 10.05 1.42
C ASP A 79 -8.74 11.38 2.01
N TYR A 80 -7.81 12.24 2.44
CA TYR A 80 -8.09 13.62 2.84
C TYR A 80 -8.35 14.56 1.64
N ILE A 81 -7.57 14.45 0.56
CA ILE A 81 -7.72 15.29 -0.65
C ILE A 81 -9.02 14.96 -1.40
N LYS A 82 -9.51 13.73 -1.28
CA LYS A 82 -10.78 13.28 -1.84
C LYS A 82 -11.96 14.14 -1.31
N PRO A 83 -12.95 14.54 -2.15
CA PRO A 83 -14.14 15.34 -1.78
C PRO A 83 -14.92 15.02 -0.50
N ARG A 84 -14.71 13.86 0.15
CA ARG A 84 -15.28 13.59 1.47
C ARG A 84 -14.46 14.18 2.63
N GLY A 85 -13.18 14.49 2.45
CA GLY A 85 -12.32 15.13 3.46
C GLY A 85 -12.14 14.34 4.75
N LYS A 86 -12.34 13.02 4.73
CA LYS A 86 -12.33 12.18 5.95
C LYS A 86 -11.09 11.30 5.98
N PHE A 87 -10.39 11.34 7.10
CA PHE A 87 -9.34 10.38 7.42
C PHE A 87 -9.93 8.97 7.50
N SER A 88 -9.41 8.05 6.69
CA SER A 88 -9.86 6.67 6.60
C SER A 88 -8.78 5.73 7.12
N ILE A 89 -9.12 4.95 8.15
CA ILE A 89 -8.24 3.91 8.69
C ILE A 89 -7.94 2.87 7.61
N VAL A 90 -8.94 2.52 6.78
CA VAL A 90 -8.79 1.52 5.72
C VAL A 90 -7.80 1.97 4.65
N GLY A 91 -7.82 3.26 4.29
CA GLY A 91 -6.86 3.82 3.34
C GLY A 91 -5.44 3.87 3.90
N GLY A 92 -5.30 4.18 5.20
CA GLY A 92 -4.02 4.09 5.89
C GLY A 92 -3.47 2.66 5.96
N CYS A 93 -4.32 1.68 6.28
CA CYS A 93 -3.93 0.26 6.27
C CYS A 93 -3.51 -0.22 4.88
N GLY A 94 -4.23 0.18 3.83
CA GLY A 94 -3.85 -0.11 2.45
C GLY A 94 -2.49 0.49 2.08
N GLY A 95 -2.27 1.76 2.42
CA GLY A 95 -0.99 2.44 2.20
C GLY A 95 0.18 1.82 2.99
N ALA A 96 -0.07 1.32 4.20
CA ALA A 96 0.95 0.59 4.97
C ALA A 96 1.42 -0.67 4.23
N ILE A 97 0.47 -1.46 3.73
CA ILE A 97 0.76 -2.73 3.04
C ILE A 97 1.52 -2.47 1.74
N THR A 98 1.18 -1.41 0.99
CA THR A 98 1.87 -1.10 -0.27
C THR A 98 3.28 -0.60 -0.06
N GLY A 99 3.49 0.21 0.97
CA GLY A 99 4.84 0.61 1.40
C GLY A 99 5.69 -0.59 1.79
N LEU A 100 5.12 -1.54 2.55
CA LEU A 100 5.82 -2.77 2.96
C LEU A 100 6.19 -3.68 1.78
N VAL A 101 5.31 -3.78 0.78
CA VAL A 101 5.59 -4.57 -0.42
C VAL A 101 6.61 -3.85 -1.32
N GLY A 102 6.52 -2.53 -1.42
CA GLY A 102 7.40 -1.71 -2.25
C GLY A 102 8.86 -1.70 -1.81
N ILE A 103 9.12 -1.71 -0.50
CA ILE A 103 10.49 -1.68 0.02
C ILE A 103 11.20 -3.04 -0.05
N MET A 104 10.48 -4.14 -0.29
CA MET A 104 11.00 -5.51 -0.17
C MET A 104 12.29 -5.80 -0.98
N PRO A 105 12.42 -5.41 -2.26
CA PRO A 105 13.68 -5.63 -3.01
C PRO A 105 14.83 -4.70 -2.56
N ALA A 106 14.52 -3.50 -2.07
CA ALA A 106 15.50 -2.45 -1.80
C ALA A 106 15.85 -2.29 -0.31
N ALA A 107 15.18 -3.02 0.59
CA ALA A 107 15.21 -2.79 2.04
C ALA A 107 16.64 -2.68 2.61
N GLY A 108 17.57 -3.51 2.15
CA GLY A 108 18.96 -3.54 2.63
C GLY A 108 19.97 -2.68 1.85
N PHE A 109 19.54 -1.97 0.81
CA PHE A 109 20.45 -1.35 -0.18
C PHE A 109 20.31 0.16 -0.30
N ILE A 110 19.13 0.72 0.01
CA ILE A 110 18.88 2.16 -0.12
C ILE A 110 19.00 2.91 1.22
N SER A 111 19.28 4.20 1.14
CA SER A 111 19.35 5.07 2.31
C SER A 111 17.95 5.37 2.85
N VAL A 112 17.87 5.59 4.18
CA VAL A 112 16.63 5.91 4.90
C VAL A 112 15.88 7.08 4.25
N TRP A 113 16.59 8.11 3.79
CA TRP A 113 15.99 9.29 3.16
C TRP A 113 15.27 8.99 1.85
N LEU A 114 15.70 7.98 1.08
CA LEU A 114 15.00 7.58 -0.14
C LEU A 114 13.73 6.78 0.19
N THR A 115 13.77 5.98 1.27
CA THR A 115 12.62 5.18 1.71
C THR A 115 11.41 6.04 2.05
N THR A 116 11.62 7.26 2.54
CA THR A 116 10.52 8.14 2.89
C THR A 116 9.76 8.65 1.68
N ILE A 117 10.50 9.03 0.64
CA ILE A 117 9.96 9.49 -0.64
C ILE A 117 9.22 8.34 -1.34
N ILE A 118 9.86 7.17 -1.41
CA ILE A 118 9.30 5.97 -2.04
C ILE A 118 8.02 5.53 -1.33
N GLY A 119 8.02 5.45 0.00
CA GLY A 119 6.84 5.05 0.78
C GLY A 119 5.66 5.99 0.55
N THR A 120 5.92 7.31 0.57
CA THR A 120 4.87 8.31 0.35
C THR A 120 4.30 8.22 -1.07
N LEU A 121 5.16 8.11 -2.09
CA LEU A 121 4.75 7.99 -3.49
C LEU A 121 3.95 6.72 -3.76
N ILE A 122 4.42 5.56 -3.27
CA ILE A 122 3.74 4.28 -3.46
C ILE A 122 2.37 4.31 -2.78
N GLY A 123 2.29 4.78 -1.53
CA GLY A 123 1.03 4.92 -0.79
C GLY A 123 0.06 5.89 -1.47
N PHE A 124 0.55 7.01 -1.99
CA PHE A 124 -0.23 7.99 -2.73
C PHE A 124 -0.79 7.41 -4.03
N LEU A 125 0.06 6.79 -4.85
CA LEU A 125 -0.34 6.17 -6.11
C LEU A 125 -1.38 5.08 -5.85
N THR A 126 -1.10 4.13 -4.95
CA THR A 126 -2.05 3.05 -4.68
C THR A 126 -3.40 3.57 -4.20
N SER A 127 -3.47 4.58 -3.32
CA SER A 127 -4.76 5.16 -2.90
C SER A 127 -5.55 5.89 -4.01
N ILE A 128 -4.91 6.26 -5.11
CA ILE A 128 -5.56 6.79 -6.32
C ILE A 128 -6.07 5.63 -7.20
N TRP A 129 -5.23 4.62 -7.42
CA TRP A 129 -5.48 3.48 -8.31
C TRP A 129 -6.39 2.38 -7.70
N LEU A 130 -6.61 2.40 -6.37
CA LEU A 130 -7.50 1.49 -5.60
C LEU A 130 -9.02 1.66 -5.85
N HIS A 131 -9.42 2.23 -6.98
CA HIS A 131 -10.84 2.30 -7.40
C HIS A 131 -11.28 1.14 -8.29
N ILE A 132 -10.46 0.11 -8.45
CA ILE A 132 -10.73 -1.05 -9.30
C ILE A 132 -10.75 -2.30 -8.40
N ASP A 133 -11.92 -2.93 -8.26
CA ASP A 133 -12.23 -4.21 -7.56
C ASP A 133 -11.21 -4.82 -6.57
N GLU A 134 -11.66 -5.03 -5.32
CA GLU A 134 -10.92 -5.60 -4.18
C GLU A 134 -10.32 -7.00 -4.44
N GLY A 135 -10.86 -7.76 -5.40
CA GLY A 135 -10.32 -9.08 -5.80
C GLY A 135 -8.99 -9.02 -6.57
N ILE A 136 -8.60 -7.85 -7.09
CA ILE A 136 -7.35 -7.64 -7.85
C ILE A 136 -6.38 -6.73 -7.06
N ASP A 137 -6.75 -6.32 -5.85
CA ASP A 137 -5.92 -5.42 -5.04
C ASP A 137 -4.58 -6.07 -4.73
N ILE A 138 -4.54 -7.35 -4.36
CA ILE A 138 -3.27 -8.05 -4.07
C ILE A 138 -2.29 -7.97 -5.24
N PHE A 139 -2.76 -8.18 -6.48
CA PHE A 139 -1.93 -8.09 -7.68
C PHE A 139 -1.44 -6.66 -7.97
N LYS A 140 -2.21 -5.63 -7.62
CA LYS A 140 -1.82 -4.22 -7.82
C LYS A 140 -0.87 -3.72 -6.74
N LEU A 141 -1.14 -4.07 -5.48
CA LEU A 141 -0.29 -3.75 -4.34
C LEU A 141 1.10 -4.41 -4.52
N HIS A 142 1.13 -5.66 -5.01
CA HIS A 142 2.37 -6.39 -5.29
C HIS A 142 3.03 -6.03 -6.62
N GLY A 143 2.26 -5.77 -7.67
CA GLY A 143 2.79 -5.38 -8.98
C GLY A 143 3.39 -3.98 -8.95
N ILE A 144 2.63 -2.97 -8.50
CA ILE A 144 3.08 -1.57 -8.46
C ILE A 144 4.14 -1.38 -7.37
N GLY A 145 3.94 -1.98 -6.18
CA GLY A 145 4.94 -1.98 -5.13
C GLY A 145 6.23 -2.67 -5.58
N GLY A 146 6.13 -3.89 -6.10
CA GLY A 146 7.28 -4.68 -6.56
C GLY A 146 8.05 -4.03 -7.70
N MET A 147 7.37 -3.44 -8.69
CA MET A 147 8.04 -2.68 -9.77
C MET A 147 8.72 -1.42 -9.24
N GLY A 148 8.08 -0.68 -8.32
CA GLY A 148 8.67 0.50 -7.70
C GLY A 148 9.93 0.19 -6.91
N GLY A 149 9.96 -0.94 -6.20
CA GLY A 149 11.14 -1.40 -5.49
C GLY A 149 12.21 -2.02 -6.39
N PHE A 150 11.86 -2.60 -7.54
CA PHE A 150 12.85 -3.16 -8.48
C PHE A 150 13.64 -2.08 -9.23
N LEU A 151 13.10 -0.86 -9.31
CA LEU A 151 13.71 0.30 -9.94
C LEU A 151 14.66 1.09 -9.01
N THR A 152 14.82 0.65 -7.76
CA THR A 152 15.63 1.31 -6.72
C THR A 152 16.70 0.38 -6.18
#